data_AF-A0A168AAS8-F1
#
_entry.id   AF-A0A168AAS8-F1
#
_cell.length_a   1.000
_cell.length_b   1.000
_cell.length_c   1.000
_cell.angle_alpha   90.00
_cell.angle_beta   90.00
_cell.angle_gamma   90.00
#
_symmetry.space_group_name_H-M   'P 1'
#
loop_
_entity.id
_entity.type
_entity.pdbx_description
1 polymer ?
#
loop_
_entity_poly.entity_id
_entity_poly.type
_entity_poly.pdbx_seq_one_letter_code
_entity_poly.pdbx_strand_id
1 'polypeptide(L)'
;MSIALKKIKSILLLLFTVSCSSQNGVEKKEINVFFDLKDKAINKIYVNRDSTEARFSIYVEKYQTKVARDKATNDYYNDPRERNSAGIPSFSGSFISFNKPMKINSLEGIDILTLKQFRDKLFPQGYPMYFIYKSEEGCYLKWEVIHITY
;
A
#
# COMPACT_ATOMS: atom_id res chain seq x y z
N MET A 1 -2.00 -61.17 38.17
CA MET A 1 -2.10 -59.75 37.74
C MET A 1 -1.91 -59.72 36.23
N SER A 2 -3.01 -59.53 35.50
CA SER A 2 -3.16 -59.91 34.08
C SER A 2 -2.37 -59.01 33.12
N ILE A 3 -1.69 -59.64 32.16
CA ILE A 3 -0.92 -59.04 31.05
C ILE A 3 -1.79 -58.08 30.20
N ALA A 4 -3.12 -58.19 30.29
CA ALA A 4 -4.07 -57.37 29.55
C ALA A 4 -4.05 -55.88 29.91
N LEU A 5 -3.66 -55.50 31.14
CA LEU A 5 -3.67 -54.08 31.57
C LEU A 5 -2.47 -53.27 31.08
N LYS A 6 -1.38 -53.91 30.62
CA LYS A 6 -0.19 -53.20 30.12
C LYS A 6 -0.33 -52.73 28.66
N LYS A 7 -1.18 -53.38 27.85
CA LYS A 7 -1.34 -53.03 26.43
C LYS A 7 -2.26 -51.84 26.17
N ILE A 8 -3.17 -51.52 27.11
CA ILE A 8 -4.12 -50.42 26.96
C ILE A 8 -3.45 -49.04 27.14
N LYS A 9 -2.36 -48.96 27.93
CA LYS A 9 -1.63 -47.69 28.11
C LYS A 9 -0.79 -47.27 26.89
N SER A 10 -0.41 -48.20 26.00
CA SER A 10 0.38 -47.86 24.81
C SER A 10 -0.45 -47.37 23.62
N ILE A 11 -1.77 -47.57 23.62
CA ILE A 11 -2.63 -47.12 22.51
C ILE A 11 -3.13 -45.68 22.72
N LEU A 12 -3.18 -45.20 23.97
CA LEU A 12 -3.60 -43.82 24.27
C LEU A 12 -2.52 -42.76 24.00
N LEU A 13 -1.27 -43.17 23.74
CA LEU A 13 -0.14 -42.25 23.53
C LEU A 13 0.10 -41.91 22.05
N LEU A 14 -0.83 -42.28 21.16
CA LEU A 14 -0.75 -42.03 19.71
C LEU A 14 -1.87 -41.11 19.19
N LEU A 15 -2.40 -40.24 20.05
CA LEU A 15 -3.38 -39.20 19.67
C LEU A 15 -2.88 -37.77 19.92
N PHE A 16 -1.61 -37.63 20.32
CA PHE A 16 -0.92 -36.34 20.42
C PHE A 16 -0.03 -36.08 19.19
N THR A 17 -0.46 -36.52 18.00
CA THR A 17 -0.03 -35.86 16.77
C THR A 17 -0.68 -34.50 16.77
N VAL A 18 0.05 -33.56 17.38
CA VAL A 18 -0.03 -32.13 17.16
C VAL A 18 -0.30 -31.94 15.68
N SER A 19 -1.57 -31.72 15.35
CA SER A 19 -1.96 -31.13 14.09
C SER A 19 -1.53 -29.68 14.22
N CYS A 20 -0.21 -29.46 14.11
CA CYS A 20 0.32 -28.18 13.69
C CYS A 20 -0.12 -28.08 12.23
N SER A 21 -1.40 -27.77 12.04
CA SER A 21 -1.84 -27.10 10.85
C SER A 21 -1.09 -25.78 10.89
N SER A 22 0.15 -25.78 10.37
CA SER A 22 0.67 -24.62 9.71
C SER A 22 -0.36 -24.36 8.63
N GLN A 23 -1.39 -23.58 8.97
CA GLN A 23 -1.93 -22.66 8.01
C GLN A 23 -0.69 -21.86 7.63
N ASN A 24 -0.03 -22.29 6.55
CA ASN A 24 0.70 -21.40 5.68
C ASN A 24 -0.37 -20.39 5.29
N GLY A 25 -0.62 -19.42 6.18
CA GLY A 25 -1.42 -18.27 5.88
C GLY A 25 -0.72 -17.74 4.67
N VAL A 26 -1.38 -17.88 3.52
CA VAL A 26 -0.90 -17.27 2.29
C VAL A 26 -0.72 -15.82 2.70
N GLU A 27 0.54 -15.43 2.88
CA GLU A 27 0.88 -14.11 3.38
C GLU A 27 0.19 -13.17 2.40
N LYS A 28 -0.85 -12.47 2.88
CA LYS A 28 -1.64 -11.63 2.01
C LYS A 28 -0.66 -10.58 1.53
N LYS A 29 -0.31 -10.65 0.25
CA LYS A 29 0.64 -9.72 -0.35
C LYS A 29 0.08 -8.31 -0.15
N GLU A 30 0.80 -7.49 0.62
CA GLU A 30 0.48 -6.09 0.86
C GLU A 30 1.37 -5.20 0.00
N ILE A 31 0.86 -4.06 -0.42
CA ILE A 31 1.65 -3.01 -1.06
C ILE A 31 1.94 -1.96 -0.01
N ASN A 32 3.14 -1.97 0.57
CA ASN A 32 3.56 -0.94 1.51
C ASN A 32 4.45 0.07 0.78
N VAL A 33 4.09 1.35 0.84
CA VAL A 33 4.80 2.43 0.15
C VAL A 33 5.32 3.42 1.18
N PHE A 34 6.63 3.66 1.17
CA PHE A 34 7.23 4.69 2.01
C PHE A 34 7.11 6.06 1.35
N PHE A 35 6.46 6.98 2.05
CA PHE A 35 6.28 8.37 1.68
C PHE A 35 7.36 9.24 2.33
N ASP A 36 8.43 9.51 1.59
CA ASP A 36 9.35 10.59 1.94
C ASP A 36 8.72 11.92 1.50
N LEU A 37 8.33 12.77 2.46
CA LEU A 37 7.70 14.07 2.18
C LEU A 37 8.55 15.01 1.33
N LYS A 38 9.84 14.74 1.17
CA LYS A 38 10.75 15.50 0.29
C LYS A 38 10.72 15.02 -1.17
N ASP A 39 10.04 13.92 -1.47
CA ASP A 39 9.96 13.38 -2.82
C ASP A 39 9.13 14.29 -3.73
N LYS A 40 9.72 14.70 -4.86
CA LYS A 40 9.09 15.59 -5.85
C LYS A 40 7.91 14.96 -6.58
N ALA A 41 7.73 13.65 -6.48
CA ALA A 41 6.56 12.98 -7.03
C ALA A 41 5.29 13.20 -6.20
N ILE A 42 5.41 13.69 -4.96
CA ILE A 42 4.25 14.05 -4.16
C ILE A 42 3.65 15.33 -4.73
N ASN A 43 2.40 15.25 -5.17
CA ASN A 43 1.63 16.39 -5.64
C ASN A 43 0.96 17.10 -4.46
N LYS A 44 0.21 16.33 -3.66
CA LYS A 44 -0.55 16.86 -2.53
C LYS A 44 -0.73 15.81 -1.46
N ILE A 45 -0.64 16.23 -0.21
CA ILE A 45 -1.06 15.44 0.95
C ILE A 45 -2.02 16.30 1.75
N TYR A 46 -3.11 15.70 2.19
CA TYR A 46 -4.07 16.29 3.09
C TYR A 46 -4.39 15.27 4.17
N VAL A 47 -4.30 15.68 5.43
CA VAL A 47 -4.76 14.88 6.57
C VAL A 47 -5.68 15.78 7.37
N ASN A 48 -6.90 15.30 7.67
CA ASN A 48 -7.84 16.07 8.45
C ASN A 48 -7.41 16.15 9.93
N ARG A 49 -8.06 17.03 10.69
CA ARG A 49 -7.64 17.37 12.07
C ARG A 49 -7.61 16.16 13.01
N ASP A 50 -8.56 15.25 12.89
CA ASP A 50 -8.65 14.05 13.73
C ASP A 50 -7.92 12.83 13.11
N SER A 51 -7.28 13.04 11.95
CA SER A 51 -6.55 12.05 11.16
C SER A 51 -7.37 10.86 10.67
N THR A 52 -8.71 10.92 10.74
CA THR A 52 -9.60 9.87 10.21
C THR A 52 -9.61 9.84 8.69
N GLU A 53 -9.35 10.97 8.04
CA GLU A 53 -9.25 11.06 6.59
C GLU A 53 -7.87 11.54 6.19
N ALA A 54 -7.24 10.81 5.26
CA ALA A 54 -6.02 11.24 4.60
C ALA A 54 -6.17 11.08 3.09
N ARG A 55 -5.75 12.09 2.33
CA ARG A 55 -5.71 12.09 0.87
C ARG A 55 -4.30 12.31 0.39
N PHE A 56 -3.90 11.52 -0.58
CA PHE A 56 -2.58 11.54 -1.17
C PHE A 56 -2.73 11.63 -2.69
N SER A 57 -1.99 12.55 -3.30
CA SER A 57 -1.90 12.67 -4.75
C SER A 57 -0.43 12.54 -5.13
N ILE A 58 -0.15 11.60 -6.04
CA ILE A 58 1.19 11.28 -6.50
C ILE A 58 1.23 11.50 -8.01
N TYR A 59 2.15 12.33 -8.49
CA TYR A 59 2.37 12.49 -9.92
C TYR A 59 2.75 11.15 -10.56
N VAL A 60 2.22 10.89 -11.74
CA VAL A 60 2.68 9.79 -12.60
C VAL A 60 4.12 10.09 -13.03
N GLU A 61 4.90 9.03 -13.25
CA GLU A 61 6.26 9.15 -13.74
C GLU A 61 6.32 10.04 -15.00
N LYS A 62 7.37 10.87 -15.12
CA LYS A 62 7.56 11.93 -16.14
C LYS A 62 6.76 13.22 -15.94
N TYR A 63 5.78 13.29 -15.03
CA TYR A 63 4.91 14.46 -14.85
C TYR A 63 5.10 15.22 -13.54
N GLN A 64 6.21 14.97 -12.84
CA GLN A 64 6.52 15.60 -11.55
C GLN A 64 6.73 17.12 -11.68
N THR A 65 7.22 17.60 -12.84
CA THR A 65 7.48 19.02 -13.08
C THR A 65 6.34 19.71 -13.81
N LYS A 66 6.13 21.00 -13.50
CA LYS A 66 5.14 21.83 -14.21
C LYS A 66 5.44 21.88 -15.72
N VAL A 67 6.70 22.03 -16.10
CA VAL A 67 7.14 22.09 -17.51
C VAL A 67 6.71 20.84 -18.28
N ALA A 68 6.88 19.65 -17.71
CA ALA A 68 6.47 18.40 -18.36
C ALA A 68 4.94 18.32 -18.52
N ARG A 69 4.18 18.77 -17.52
CA ARG A 69 2.70 18.83 -17.59
C ARG A 69 2.22 19.86 -18.60
N ASP A 70 2.77 21.06 -18.59
CA ASP A 70 2.42 22.12 -19.54
C ASP A 70 2.69 21.65 -20.99
N LYS A 71 3.83 21.00 -21.23
CA LYS A 71 4.16 20.42 -22.54
C LYS A 71 3.12 19.38 -22.95
N ALA A 72 2.80 18.43 -22.08
CA ALA A 72 1.86 17.37 -22.39
C ALA A 72 0.43 17.88 -22.62
N THR A 73 -0.01 18.88 -21.85
CA THR A 73 -1.28 19.56 -22.07
C THR A 73 -1.32 20.28 -23.42
N ASN A 74 -0.23 20.97 -23.78
CA ASN A 74 -0.13 21.63 -25.08
C ASN A 74 -0.14 20.61 -26.23
N ASP A 75 0.62 19.52 -26.11
CA ASP A 75 0.64 18.44 -27.10
C ASP A 75 -0.77 17.82 -27.25
N TYR A 76 -1.49 17.62 -26.14
CA TYR A 76 -2.85 17.08 -26.11
C TYR A 76 -3.84 17.97 -26.89
N TYR A 77 -3.88 19.27 -26.61
CA TYR A 77 -4.81 20.19 -27.29
C TYR A 77 -4.43 20.49 -28.75
N ASN A 78 -3.18 20.27 -29.14
CA ASN A 78 -2.75 20.38 -30.53
C ASN A 78 -3.03 19.12 -31.35
N ASP A 79 -3.36 17.98 -30.73
CA ASP A 79 -3.80 16.78 -31.45
C ASP A 79 -5.24 16.98 -31.98
N PRO A 80 -5.48 16.93 -33.30
CA PRO A 80 -6.81 17.13 -33.88
C PRO A 80 -7.88 16.18 -33.35
N ARG A 81 -7.51 15.01 -32.83
CA ARG A 81 -8.42 14.01 -32.25
C ARG A 81 -8.91 14.40 -30.86
N GLU A 82 -8.08 15.12 -30.12
CA GLU A 82 -8.27 15.45 -28.71
C GLU A 82 -8.60 16.92 -28.48
N ARG A 83 -8.42 17.77 -29.50
CA ARG A 83 -8.63 19.23 -29.42
C ARG A 83 -10.01 19.66 -28.93
N ASN A 84 -11.03 18.82 -29.14
CA ASN A 84 -12.40 19.05 -28.69
C ASN A 84 -12.81 18.20 -27.47
N SER A 85 -11.86 17.47 -26.87
CA SER A 85 -12.11 16.71 -25.66
C SER A 85 -12.29 17.64 -24.47
N ALA A 86 -13.27 17.33 -23.63
CA ALA A 86 -13.51 18.05 -22.37
C ALA A 86 -12.50 17.69 -21.26
N GLY A 87 -11.66 16.66 -21.47
CA GLY A 87 -10.73 16.15 -20.48
C GLY A 87 -9.34 16.77 -20.59
N ILE A 88 -8.73 17.12 -19.46
CA ILE A 88 -7.28 17.33 -19.35
C ILE A 88 -6.66 15.97 -18.97
N PRO A 89 -5.48 15.59 -19.48
CA PRO A 89 -4.82 14.36 -19.03
C PRO A 89 -4.61 14.36 -17.52
N SER A 90 -5.02 13.28 -16.85
CA SER A 90 -4.70 13.10 -15.43
C SER A 90 -3.21 12.79 -15.28
N PHE A 91 -2.50 13.69 -14.60
CA PHE A 91 -1.05 13.56 -14.36
C PHE A 91 -0.73 12.92 -13.01
N SER A 92 -1.73 12.47 -12.26
CA SER A 92 -1.56 11.98 -10.90
C SER A 92 -2.52 10.86 -10.53
N GLY A 93 -2.03 9.88 -9.76
CA GLY A 93 -2.88 8.95 -9.02
C GLY A 93 -3.37 9.59 -7.73
N SER A 94 -4.62 9.32 -7.37
CA SER A 94 -5.25 9.83 -6.15
C SER A 94 -5.59 8.67 -5.22
N PHE A 95 -5.29 8.84 -3.93
CA PHE A 95 -5.48 7.80 -2.92
C PHE A 95 -6.13 8.40 -1.68
N ILE A 96 -7.01 7.63 -1.04
CA ILE A 96 -7.74 8.06 0.15
C ILE A 96 -7.71 6.99 1.25
N SER A 97 -7.53 7.41 2.50
CA SER A 97 -7.76 6.64 3.71
C SER A 97 -8.99 7.20 4.42
N PHE A 98 -9.83 6.30 4.93
CA PHE A 98 -10.97 6.62 5.80
C PHE A 98 -10.74 6.20 7.26
N ASN A 99 -9.53 5.71 7.56
CA ASN A 99 -9.14 5.29 8.90
C ASN A 99 -7.95 6.11 9.41
N LYS A 100 -7.86 6.20 10.74
CA LYS A 100 -6.68 6.75 11.42
C LYS A 100 -5.44 5.91 11.11
N PRO A 101 -4.25 6.53 11.05
CA PRO A 101 -3.03 5.77 10.85
C PRO A 101 -2.78 4.86 12.04
N MET A 102 -2.31 3.65 11.76
CA MET A 102 -1.69 2.80 12.75
C MET A 102 -0.28 3.34 13.05
N LYS A 103 0.05 3.51 14.33
CA LYS A 103 1.42 3.79 14.76
C LYS A 103 2.20 2.47 14.81
N ILE A 104 3.34 2.42 14.13
CA ILE A 104 4.29 1.30 14.21
C ILE A 104 5.70 1.82 14.53
N ASN A 105 6.49 1.04 15.26
CA ASN A 105 7.80 1.48 15.76
C ASN A 105 8.97 1.11 14.83
N SER A 106 8.77 0.13 13.94
CA SER A 106 9.80 -0.39 13.05
C SER A 106 9.22 -0.77 11.70
N LEU A 107 10.06 -0.78 10.67
CA LEU A 107 9.77 -1.32 9.34
C LEU A 107 10.38 -2.72 9.12
N GLU A 108 11.01 -3.29 10.16
CA GLU A 108 11.61 -4.62 10.10
C GLU A 108 10.56 -5.67 9.71
N GLY A 109 10.89 -6.50 8.72
CA GLY A 109 9.99 -7.53 8.20
C GLY A 109 8.89 -7.02 7.27
N ILE A 110 8.82 -5.72 6.96
CA ILE A 110 7.87 -5.17 6.00
C ILE A 110 8.58 -4.95 4.65
N ASP A 111 8.06 -5.53 3.57
CA ASP A 111 8.52 -5.22 2.20
C ASP A 111 8.02 -3.83 1.80
N ILE A 112 8.95 -2.88 1.66
CA ILE A 112 8.67 -1.46 1.45
C ILE A 112 9.07 -1.06 0.03
N LEU A 113 8.12 -0.48 -0.70
CA LEU A 113 8.37 0.20 -1.96
C LEU A 113 8.67 1.67 -1.73
N THR A 114 9.64 2.18 -2.48
CA THR A 114 9.79 3.63 -2.70
C THR A 114 8.66 4.15 -3.58
N LEU A 115 8.37 5.46 -3.51
CA LEU A 115 7.43 6.10 -4.43
C LEU A 115 7.80 5.87 -5.90
N LYS A 116 9.10 5.84 -6.24
CA LYS A 116 9.54 5.53 -7.61
C LYS A 116 9.15 4.12 -8.02
N GLN A 117 9.47 3.10 -7.23
CA GLN A 117 9.09 1.72 -7.51
C GLN A 117 7.57 1.52 -7.59
N PHE A 118 6.82 2.25 -6.76
CA PHE A 118 5.37 2.24 -6.77
C PHE A 118 4.79 2.81 -8.07
N ARG A 119 5.36 3.91 -8.59
CA ARG A 119 4.98 4.52 -9.87
C ARG A 119 5.43 3.73 -11.10
N ASP A 120 6.63 3.13 -11.06
CA ASP A 120 7.18 2.34 -12.17
C ASP A 120 6.27 1.15 -12.53
N LYS A 121 5.45 0.69 -11.57
CA LYS A 121 4.43 -0.35 -11.75
C LYS A 121 3.02 0.18 -12.03
N LEU A 122 2.88 1.47 -12.38
CA LEU A 122 1.62 2.14 -12.66
C LEU A 122 0.57 1.99 -11.55
N PHE A 123 0.98 2.19 -10.30
CA PHE A 123 0.09 2.09 -9.13
C PHE A 123 -0.59 0.71 -9.02
N PRO A 124 0.15 -0.34 -8.61
CA PRO A 124 -0.36 -1.71 -8.55
C PRO A 124 -1.68 -1.82 -7.77
N GLN A 125 -2.62 -2.61 -8.30
CA GLN A 125 -3.97 -2.78 -7.76
C GLN A 125 -4.21 -4.22 -7.30
N GLY A 126 -5.35 -4.46 -6.64
CA GLY A 126 -5.82 -5.81 -6.27
C GLY A 126 -5.23 -6.35 -4.96
N TYR A 127 -4.45 -5.55 -4.25
CA TYR A 127 -3.87 -5.88 -2.95
C TYR A 127 -4.12 -4.75 -1.96
N PRO A 128 -4.26 -5.05 -0.65
CA PRO A 128 -4.27 -4.02 0.38
C PRO A 128 -3.05 -3.11 0.25
N MET A 129 -3.29 -1.80 0.26
CA MET A 129 -2.25 -0.81 0.04
C MET A 129 -2.12 0.08 1.26
N TYR A 130 -0.87 0.36 1.62
CA TYR A 130 -0.55 1.16 2.78
C TYR A 130 0.49 2.22 2.47
N PHE A 131 0.20 3.46 2.89
CA PHE A 131 1.16 4.55 2.84
C PHE A 131 1.75 4.77 4.21
N ILE A 132 3.08 4.78 4.26
CA ILE A 132 3.87 4.81 5.49
C ILE A 132 4.72 6.06 5.52
N TYR A 133 4.60 6.83 6.58
CA TYR A 133 5.37 8.05 6.81
C TYR A 133 6.14 7.96 8.14
N LYS A 134 7.37 8.46 8.19
CA LYS A 134 8.12 8.57 9.45
C LYS A 134 7.80 9.89 10.15
N SER A 135 7.23 9.83 11.34
CA SER A 135 6.92 11.00 12.15
C SER A 135 8.19 11.65 12.73
N GLU A 136 8.05 12.89 13.16
CA GLU A 136 9.12 13.63 13.86
C GLU A 136 9.51 12.98 15.20
N GLU A 137 8.56 12.27 15.82
CA GLU A 137 8.78 11.48 17.04
C GLU A 137 9.56 10.17 16.79
N GLY A 138 9.90 9.88 15.54
CA GLY A 138 10.69 8.71 15.14
C GLY A 138 9.89 7.42 14.94
N CYS A 139 8.59 7.41 15.24
CA CYS A 139 7.68 6.32 14.88
C CYS A 139 7.18 6.44 13.43
N TYR A 140 6.47 5.44 12.95
CA TYR A 140 5.87 5.43 11.61
C TYR A 140 4.35 5.44 11.69
N LEU A 141 3.72 6.21 10.80
CA LEU A 141 2.29 6.26 10.60
C LEU A 141 1.95 5.47 9.33
N LYS A 142 1.17 4.40 9.48
CA LYS A 142 0.72 3.51 8.39
C LYS A 142 -0.77 3.71 8.15
N TRP A 143 -1.14 4.30 7.01
CA TRP A 143 -2.53 4.42 6.54
C TRP A 143 -2.85 3.30 5.57
N GLU A 144 -4.01 2.66 5.73
CA GLU A 144 -4.61 1.88 4.64
C GLU A 144 -5.23 2.83 3.63
N VAL A 145 -4.91 2.66 2.35
CA VAL A 145 -5.35 3.57 1.30
C VAL A 145 -6.03 2.83 0.15
N ILE A 146 -6.97 3.52 -0.49
CA ILE A 146 -7.70 3.06 -1.67
C ILE A 146 -7.33 3.99 -2.82
N HIS A 147 -6.97 3.42 -3.97
CA HIS A 147 -6.79 4.18 -5.20
C HIS A 147 -8.15 4.61 -5.76
N ILE A 148 -8.29 5.90 -6.05
CA ILE A 148 -9.50 6.48 -6.61
C ILE A 148 -9.20 7.02 -8.01
N THR A 149 -9.98 6.56 -8.99
CA THR A 149 -9.98 7.05 -10.37
C THR A 149 -11.17 7.96 -10.56
N TYR A 150 -10.94 9.16 -11.10
CA TYR A 150 -11.98 10.11 -11.49
C TYR A 150 -12.28 10.00 -12.98
#